data_AF-A0A7C6YQG0-F1
#
_entry.id   AF-A0A7C6YQG0-F1
#
_cell.length_a   1.000
_cell.length_b   1.000
_cell.length_c   1.000
_cell.angle_alpha   90.00
_cell.angle_beta   90.00
_cell.angle_gamma   90.00
#
_symmetry.space_group_name_H-M   'P 1'
#
loop_
_entity.id
_entity.type
_entity.pdbx_description
1 polymer ?
#
loop_
_entity_poly.entity_id
_entity_poly.type
_entity_poly.pdbx_seq_one_letter_code
_entity_poly.pdbx_strand_id
1 'polypeptide(L)' 'MRTTKHWLPPGKNCGQCGAENCKSFLRLLHNGEKTYQDCPYFRKRSKQASPKDLTKLQRINCFLQ' A
#
# COMPACT_ATOMS: atom_id res chain seq x y z
N MET A 1 -5.93 10.52 -13.57
CA MET A 1 -6.56 9.30 -12.99
C MET A 1 -5.90 9.01 -11.64
N ARG A 2 -6.62 9.15 -10.52
CA ARG A 2 -6.05 8.91 -9.18
C ARG A 2 -5.95 7.41 -8.96
N THR A 3 -4.73 6.90 -8.84
CA THR A 3 -4.46 5.50 -8.49
C THR A 3 -4.85 5.30 -7.03
N THR A 4 -6.11 4.96 -6.78
CA THR A 4 -6.54 4.46 -5.48
C THR A 4 -5.64 3.26 -5.15
N LYS A 5 -4.93 3.35 -4.04
CA LYS A 5 -4.07 2.26 -3.55
C LYS A 5 -4.99 1.08 -3.23
N HIS A 6 -5.18 0.19 -4.20
CA HIS A 6 -5.94 -1.04 -4.03
C HIS A 6 -5.09 -1.98 -3.18
N TRP A 7 -5.15 -1.83 -1.86
CA TRP A 7 -4.71 -2.90 -0.98
C TRP A 7 -5.77 -4.00 -1.02
N LEU A 8 -5.32 -5.21 -1.35
CA LEU A 8 -6.17 -6.40 -1.32
C LEU A 8 -5.78 -7.26 -0.11
N PRO A 9 -6.76 -7.74 0.68
CA PRO A 9 -6.52 -8.69 1.75
C PRO A 9 -5.97 -10.02 1.19
N PRO A 10 -5.34 -10.87 2.03
CA PRO A 10 -4.66 -12.09 1.58
C PRO A 10 -5.57 -13.18 0.99
N GLY A 11 -6.90 -13.01 0.99
CA GLY A 11 -7.85 -14.00 0.47
C GLY A 11 -8.00 -15.27 1.32
N LYS A 12 -7.36 -15.32 2.50
CA LYS A 12 -7.38 -16.48 3.41
C LYS A 12 -8.70 -16.65 4.19
N ASN A 13 -9.58 -15.65 4.18
CA ASN A 13 -10.84 -15.62 4.95
C ASN A 13 -10.65 -16.01 6.43
N CYS A 14 -9.59 -15.49 7.05
CA CYS A 14 -9.14 -15.89 8.39
C CYS A 14 -10.06 -15.45 9.55
N GLY A 15 -11.07 -14.60 9.32
CA GLY A 15 -11.98 -14.12 10.37
C GLY A 15 -11.39 -13.19 11.45
N GLN A 16 -10.06 -13.04 11.53
CA GLN A 16 -9.39 -12.32 12.64
C GLN A 16 -9.72 -10.82 12.73
N CYS A 17 -10.20 -10.22 11.64
CA CYS A 17 -10.67 -8.82 11.60
C CYS A 17 -12.17 -8.68 11.94
N GLY A 18 -12.81 -9.77 12.38
CA GLY A 18 -14.24 -9.82 12.69
C GLY A 18 -15.15 -9.67 11.47
N ALA A 19 -14.70 -10.10 10.29
CA ALA A 19 -15.50 -10.16 9.08
C ALA A 19 -15.57 -11.61 8.59
N GLU A 20 -16.73 -12.02 8.08
CA GLU A 20 -17.00 -13.40 7.63
C GLU A 20 -15.99 -13.88 6.58
N ASN A 21 -15.62 -12.99 5.65
CA ASN A 21 -14.66 -13.26 4.60
C ASN A 21 -13.98 -11.97 4.13
N CYS A 22 -12.91 -12.10 3.34
CA CYS A 22 -12.13 -10.98 2.85
C CYS A 22 -12.95 -10.01 1.98
N LYS A 23 -13.98 -10.49 1.29
CA LYS A 23 -14.87 -9.66 0.45
C LYS A 23 -15.84 -8.83 1.32
N SER A 24 -16.41 -9.43 2.34
CA SER A 24 -17.24 -8.74 3.33
C SER A 24 -16.43 -7.66 4.06
N PHE A 25 -15.16 -7.93 4.39
CA PHE A 25 -14.26 -6.93 4.97
C PHE A 25 -14.05 -5.72 4.04
N LEU A 26 -13.84 -5.94 2.74
CA LEU A 26 -13.72 -4.86 1.75
C LEU A 26 -14.99 -4.00 1.66
N ARG A 27 -16.17 -4.62 1.82
CA ARG A 27 -17.43 -3.87 1.87
C ARG A 27 -17.52 -3.00 3.13
N LEU A 28 -17.12 -3.51 4.29
CA LEU A 28 -17.05 -2.73 5.53
C LEU A 28 -16.06 -1.56 5.43
N LEU A 29 -14.92 -1.76 4.75
CA LEU A 29 -13.97 -0.70 4.44
C LEU A 29 -14.59 0.39 3.55
N HIS A 30 -15.34 -0.01 2.53
CA HIS A 30 -16.04 0.90 1.62
C HIS A 30 -17.13 1.71 2.34
N ASN A 31 -17.81 1.10 3.30
CA ASN A 31 -18.83 1.75 4.12
C ASN A 31 -18.23 2.66 5.21
N GLY A 32 -16.91 2.61 5.46
CA GLY A 32 -16.25 3.33 6.54
C GLY A 32 -16.49 2.73 7.93
N GLU A 33 -17.06 1.53 8.01
CA GLU A 33 -17.30 0.80 9.27
C GLU A 33 -16.02 0.18 9.83
N LYS A 34 -15.03 -0.10 8.97
CA LYS A 34 -13.72 -0.60 9.35
C LYS A 34 -12.60 0.13 8.62
N THR A 35 -11.40 0.02 9.16
CA THR A 35 -10.17 0.56 8.59
C THR A 35 -9.24 -0.56 8.16
N TYR A 36 -8.29 -0.25 7.29
CA TYR A 36 -7.33 -1.25 6.83
C TYR A 36 -6.53 -1.86 7.99
N GLN A 37 -6.30 -1.11 9.06
CA GLN A 37 -5.52 -1.53 10.24
C GLN A 37 -6.21 -2.63 11.05
N ASP A 38 -7.52 -2.80 10.90
CA ASP A 38 -8.27 -3.89 11.55
C ASP A 38 -7.89 -5.27 11.00
N CYS A 39 -7.25 -5.34 9.83
CA CYS A 39 -6.72 -6.60 9.32
C CYS A 39 -5.31 -6.84 9.87
N PRO A 40 -5.04 -7.95 10.59
CA PRO A 40 -3.70 -8.25 11.12
C PRO A 40 -2.66 -8.45 10.01
N TYR A 41 -3.12 -8.73 8.78
CA TYR A 41 -2.28 -8.86 7.59
C TYR A 41 -2.04 -7.52 6.88
N PHE A 42 -2.72 -6.44 7.29
CA PHE A 42 -2.47 -5.11 6.75
C PHE A 42 -1.17 -4.55 7.29
N ARG A 43 -0.09 -4.80 6.55
CA ARG A 43 1.14 -4.03 6.70
C ARG A 43 0.97 -2.79 5.85
N LYS A 44 0.78 -1.63 6.49
CA LYS A 44 0.94 -0.33 5.82
C LYS A 44 2.34 -0.36 5.24
N ARG A 45 2.47 -0.60 3.93
CA ARG A 45 3.68 -0.24 3.19
C ARG A 45 3.77 1.26 3.36
N SER A 46 4.43 1.69 4.44
CA SER A 46 5.01 3.00 4.53
C SER A 46 5.69 3.16 3.19
N LYS A 47 5.27 4.15 2.41
CA LYS A 47 6.11 4.69 1.35
C LYS A 47 7.34 5.24 2.06
N GLN A 48 8.21 4.38 2.56
CA GLN A 48 9.62 4.63 2.44
C GLN A 48 9.76 4.68 0.93
N ALA A 49 9.90 5.89 0.40
CA ALA A 49 10.42 6.08 -0.93
C ALA A 49 11.60 5.10 -1.03
N SER A 50 11.43 4.01 -1.79
CA SER A 50 12.54 3.13 -2.08
C SER A 50 13.56 4.02 -2.78
N PRO A 51 14.75 4.31 -2.21
CA PRO A 51 15.78 5.05 -2.90
C PRO A 51 16.48 4.12 -3.90
N LYS A 52 15.69 3.51 -4.79
CA LYS A 52 16.18 2.61 -5.85
C LYS A 52 16.17 3.26 -7.24
N ASP A 53 15.73 4.52 -7.33
CA ASP A 53 15.81 5.37 -8.52
C ASP A 53 16.72 6.60 -8.32
N LEU A 54 17.73 6.50 -7.45
CA LEU A 54 18.78 7.51 -7.34
C LEU A 54 20.10 7.06 -7.98
N THR A 55 20.05 6.58 -9.23
CA THR A 55 21.25 6.38 -10.05
C THR A 55 21.00 6.75 -11.52
N LYS A 56 20.59 7.99 -11.79
CA LYS A 56 20.85 8.60 -13.11
C LYS A 56 20.96 10.13 -13.08
N LEU A 57 21.71 10.69 -12.13
CA LEU A 57 22.31 12.02 -12.30
C LEU A 57 23.83 11.93 -12.12
N GLN A 58 24.48 11.47 -13.19
CA GLN A 58 25.91 11.57 -13.46
C GLN A 58 25.97 11.97 -14.94
N ARG A 59 26.55 13.07 -15.42
CA ARG A 59 27.45 14.09 -14.90
C ARG A 59 27.22 15.33 -15.78
N ILE A 60 26.91 16.48 -15.22
CA ILE A 60 27.26 17.76 -15.85
C ILE A 60 28.03 18.52 -14.80
N ASN A 61 29.36 18.48 -14.92
CA ASN A 61 30.26 19.62 -14.74
C ASN A 61 31.73 19.19 -14.78
N CYS A 62 32.36 19.45 -15.93
CA CYS A 62 33.76 19.84 -16.17
C CYS A 62 33.87 19.92 -17.69
N PHE A 63 33.93 21.08 -18.36
CA PHE A 63 35.10 21.95 -18.43
C PHE A 63 34.66 23.31 -19.01
N LEU A 64 34.71 24.38 -18.21
CA LEU A 64 34.99 25.72 -18.75
C LEU A 64 36.51 25.89 -18.62
N GLN A 65 37.18 26.03 -19.76
CA GLN A 65 38.46 26.72 -19.88
C GLN A 65 38.54 27.31 -21.28
#